data_AF-A0A090TY12-F1
#
_entry.id   AF-A0A090TY12-F1
#
_cell.length_a   1.000
_cell.length_b   1.000
_cell.length_c   1.000
_cell.angle_alpha   90.00
_cell.angle_beta   90.00
_cell.angle_gamma   90.00
#
_symmetry.space_group_name_H-M   'P 1'
#
loop_
_entity.id
_entity.type
_entity.pdbx_description
1 polymer ?
#
loop_
_entity_poly.entity_id
_entity_poly.type
_entity_poly.pdbx_seq_one_letter_code
_entity_poly.pdbx_strand_id
1 'polypeptide(L)'
;MDVGTSLTESFTVTSADGTEHQIDVTVNGTEDPTIISNYQPGAVTEDTAGILTDSGSLTITDLDAGEALFNTTVTKLNNGDGQSPLGNLTIDANGNWTYTVDNSLSGVQELGDGITRDEVFQVTSIDGSVSQTIVVTITGVDGARPLSAESLEL
;
A
#
# COMPACT_ATOMS: atom_id res chain seq x y z
N MET A 1 -1.72 5.48 -23.54
CA MET A 1 -2.22 6.86 -23.67
C MET A 1 -3.52 6.83 -22.93
N ASP A 2 -3.64 7.55 -21.83
CA ASP A 2 -4.78 7.40 -20.92
C ASP A 2 -6.12 7.80 -21.57
N VAL A 3 -7.24 7.32 -21.01
CA VAL A 3 -8.60 7.66 -21.44
C VAL A 3 -8.81 9.17 -21.47
N GLY A 4 -9.39 9.66 -22.57
CA GLY A 4 -9.63 11.09 -22.76
C GLY A 4 -8.40 11.87 -23.24
N THR A 5 -7.23 11.24 -23.34
CA THR A 5 -6.11 11.79 -24.13
C THR A 5 -6.30 11.48 -25.61
N SER A 6 -5.83 12.38 -26.48
CA SER A 6 -5.81 12.13 -27.92
C SER A 6 -4.60 12.77 -28.58
N LEU A 7 -4.17 12.17 -29.68
CA LEU A 7 -3.15 12.71 -30.56
C LEU A 7 -3.77 12.90 -31.94
N THR A 8 -3.75 14.13 -32.45
CA THR A 8 -4.18 14.43 -33.80
C THR A 8 -2.99 14.75 -34.68
N GLU A 9 -2.82 14.00 -35.76
CA GLU A 9 -1.84 14.25 -36.81
C GLU A 9 -2.53 14.77 -38.07
N SER A 10 -2.01 15.86 -38.63
CA SER A 10 -2.52 16.45 -39.87
C SER A 10 -1.60 16.14 -41.04
N PHE A 11 -2.19 15.67 -42.14
CA PHE A 11 -1.51 15.39 -43.40
C PHE A 11 -2.05 16.30 -44.49
N THR A 12 -1.17 17.03 -45.17
CA THR A 12 -1.55 17.82 -46.35
C THR A 12 -1.39 16.97 -47.60
N VAL A 13 -2.47 16.85 -48.39
CA VAL A 13 -2.45 16.24 -49.71
C VAL A 13 -2.67 17.30 -50.78
N THR A 14 -1.93 17.22 -51.88
CA THR A 14 -2.02 18.17 -52.99
C THR A 14 -2.59 17.46 -54.22
N SER A 15 -3.63 18.02 -54.83
CA SER A 15 -4.19 17.53 -56.10
C SER A 15 -3.29 17.89 -57.27
N ALA A 16 -3.54 17.26 -58.43
CA ALA A 16 -2.77 17.51 -59.66
C ALA A 16 -2.84 18.97 -60.16
N ASP A 17 -3.87 19.73 -59.77
CA ASP A 17 -4.02 21.15 -60.08
C ASP A 17 -3.37 22.09 -59.05
N GLY A 18 -2.75 21.55 -58.00
CA GLY A 18 -2.06 22.30 -56.96
C GLY A 18 -2.91 22.70 -55.75
N THR A 19 -4.20 22.31 -55.71
CA THR A 19 -5.05 22.56 -54.53
C THR A 19 -4.65 21.65 -53.36
N GLU A 20 -4.55 22.20 -52.16
CA GLU A 20 -4.24 21.42 -50.95
C GLU A 20 -5.50 21.08 -50.15
N HIS A 21 -5.50 19.88 -49.56
CA HIS A 21 -6.49 19.43 -48.58
C HIS A 21 -5.78 18.90 -47.34
N GLN A 22 -6.34 19.18 -46.17
CA GLN A 22 -5.86 18.65 -44.89
C GLN A 22 -6.67 17.41 -44.52
N ILE A 23 -5.98 16.36 -44.10
CA ILE A 23 -6.54 15.15 -43.53
C ILE A 23 -6.09 15.08 -42.08
N ASP A 24 -7.02 15.12 -41.15
CA ASP A 24 -6.73 14.96 -39.72
C ASP A 24 -7.01 13.52 -39.30
N VAL A 25 -6.02 12.90 -38.66
CA VAL A 25 -6.12 11.57 -38.06
C VAL A 25 -6.00 11.73 -36.56
N THR A 26 -7.07 11.37 -35.83
CA THR A 26 -7.07 11.40 -34.37
C THR A 26 -6.98 9.99 -33.81
N VAL A 27 -5.97 9.75 -32.99
CA VAL A 27 -5.80 8.55 -32.16
C VAL A 27 -6.29 8.88 -30.77
N ASN A 28 -7.21 8.08 -30.24
CA ASN A 28 -7.74 8.24 -28.89
C ASN A 28 -7.06 7.25 -27.95
N GLY A 29 -6.76 7.71 -26.74
CA GLY A 29 -6.20 6.89 -25.68
C GLY A 29 -7.21 5.91 -25.09
N THR A 30 -6.67 4.86 -24.49
CA THR A 30 -7.38 3.85 -23.70
C THR A 30 -6.58 3.61 -22.43
N GLU A 31 -7.29 3.42 -21.32
CA GLU A 31 -6.72 2.97 -20.06
C GLU A 31 -6.01 1.61 -20.21
N ASP A 32 -4.74 1.54 -19.84
CA ASP A 32 -4.00 0.29 -19.70
C ASP A 32 -4.11 -0.27 -18.26
N PRO A 33 -4.09 -1.61 -18.04
CA PRO A 33 -4.22 -2.15 -16.69
C PRO A 33 -2.99 -1.94 -15.80
N THR A 34 -3.16 -1.34 -14.62
CA THR A 34 -2.15 -1.34 -13.57
C THR A 34 -1.95 -2.72 -12.95
N ILE A 35 -0.69 -3.08 -12.65
CA ILE A 35 -0.34 -4.34 -11.98
C ILE A 35 0.55 -4.06 -10.77
N ILE A 36 0.13 -4.54 -9.59
CA ILE A 36 0.95 -4.58 -8.37
C ILE A 36 1.48 -6.00 -8.16
N SER A 37 2.77 -6.12 -7.80
CA SER A 37 3.46 -7.40 -7.61
C SER A 37 4.53 -7.33 -6.51
N ASN A 38 5.25 -8.44 -6.30
CA ASN A 38 6.29 -8.62 -5.28
C ASN A 38 5.81 -8.40 -3.83
N TYR A 39 4.54 -8.68 -3.55
CA TYR A 39 4.00 -8.59 -2.21
C TYR A 39 4.65 -9.62 -1.26
N GLN A 40 5.09 -9.13 -0.11
CA GLN A 40 5.53 -9.94 1.03
C GLN A 40 4.89 -9.35 2.30
N PRO A 41 4.33 -10.20 3.19
CA PRO A 41 3.82 -9.73 4.47
C PRO A 41 4.98 -9.26 5.36
N GLY A 42 4.70 -8.28 6.23
CA GLY A 42 5.63 -7.83 7.24
C GLY A 42 5.48 -8.61 8.55
N ALA A 43 6.50 -8.53 9.41
CA ALA A 43 6.43 -9.09 10.75
C ALA A 43 7.30 -8.33 11.75
N VAL A 44 6.80 -8.21 12.97
CA VAL A 44 7.57 -7.74 14.13
C VAL A 44 7.33 -8.67 15.31
N THR A 45 8.30 -8.72 16.22
CA THR A 45 8.21 -9.49 17.46
C THR A 45 8.28 -8.51 18.61
N GLU A 46 7.30 -8.58 19.51
CA GLU A 46 7.38 -7.98 20.82
C GLU A 46 8.65 -8.51 21.49
N ASP A 47 9.52 -7.66 22.04
CA ASP A 47 10.67 -8.15 22.84
C ASP A 47 11.33 -7.03 23.63
N THR A 48 11.56 -5.87 23.00
CA THR A 48 12.31 -4.78 23.62
C THR A 48 11.58 -3.44 23.55
N ALA A 49 11.72 -2.65 24.61
CA ALA A 49 11.17 -1.30 24.71
C ALA A 49 11.58 -0.41 23.52
N GLY A 50 10.61 0.30 22.95
CA GLY A 50 10.83 1.25 21.86
C GLY A 50 9.81 1.11 20.75
N ILE A 51 10.25 1.41 19.52
CA ILE A 51 9.43 1.28 18.32
C ILE A 51 9.85 0.02 17.59
N LEU A 52 8.92 -0.92 17.41
CA LEU A 52 9.11 -2.06 16.52
C LEU A 52 8.95 -1.59 15.08
N THR A 53 9.77 -2.10 14.18
CA THR A 53 9.82 -1.65 12.78
C THR A 53 10.00 -2.83 11.86
N ASP A 54 9.30 -2.79 10.74
CA ASP A 54 9.57 -3.62 9.58
C ASP A 54 9.38 -2.82 8.28
N SER A 55 9.97 -3.27 7.18
CA SER A 55 9.93 -2.56 5.91
C SER A 55 9.98 -3.53 4.74
N GLY A 56 9.43 -3.11 3.61
CA GLY A 56 9.49 -3.87 2.37
C GLY A 56 9.16 -3.02 1.16
N SER A 57 8.96 -3.67 0.03
CA SER A 57 8.68 -3.00 -1.24
C SER A 57 7.62 -3.73 -2.04
N LEU A 58 6.69 -2.97 -2.63
CA LEU A 58 5.83 -3.44 -3.71
C LEU A 58 6.42 -2.97 -5.05
N THR A 59 6.10 -3.69 -6.12
CA THR A 59 6.38 -3.23 -7.49
C THR A 59 5.09 -2.91 -8.19
N ILE A 60 5.05 -1.79 -8.90
CA ILE A 60 3.90 -1.35 -9.69
C ILE A 60 4.33 -1.12 -11.14
N THR A 61 3.50 -1.55 -12.09
CA THR A 61 3.70 -1.31 -13.51
C THR A 61 2.42 -0.83 -14.14
N ASP A 62 2.55 0.16 -15.02
CA ASP A 62 1.50 0.69 -15.87
C ASP A 62 2.13 1.16 -17.20
N LEU A 63 1.40 1.03 -18.30
CA LEU A 63 1.84 1.53 -19.61
C LEU A 63 1.51 3.01 -19.82
N ASP A 64 0.56 3.54 -19.05
CA ASP A 64 0.21 4.95 -19.05
C ASP A 64 1.22 5.79 -18.26
N ALA A 65 1.62 6.90 -18.87
CA ALA A 65 2.78 7.67 -18.43
C ALA A 65 2.49 8.39 -17.10
N GLY A 66 3.13 7.91 -16.04
CA GLY A 66 3.00 8.49 -14.69
C GLY A 66 2.05 7.72 -13.77
N GLU A 67 1.42 6.66 -14.26
CA GLU A 67 0.44 5.87 -13.48
C GLU A 67 1.04 4.64 -12.80
N ALA A 68 2.28 4.29 -13.16
CA ALA A 68 3.10 3.30 -12.47
C ALA A 68 3.65 3.81 -11.12
N LEU A 69 2.79 4.36 -10.26
CA LEU A 69 3.12 4.93 -8.95
C LEU A 69 2.03 4.63 -7.92
N PHE A 70 2.40 4.58 -6.64
CA PHE A 70 1.45 4.49 -5.54
C PHE A 70 0.95 5.85 -5.07
N ASN A 71 -0.31 5.91 -4.64
CA ASN A 71 -0.76 6.95 -3.73
C ASN A 71 -0.05 6.79 -2.38
N THR A 72 0.50 7.86 -1.83
CA THR A 72 1.21 7.82 -0.53
C THR A 72 0.25 7.81 0.68
N THR A 73 -1.06 7.81 0.43
CA THR A 73 -2.09 7.67 1.46
C THR A 73 -2.31 6.20 1.76
N VAL A 74 -2.20 5.83 3.03
CA VAL A 74 -2.43 4.47 3.51
C VAL A 74 -3.73 4.44 4.31
N THR A 75 -4.64 3.53 3.96
CA THR A 75 -5.89 3.32 4.69
C THR A 75 -5.69 2.20 5.71
N LYS A 76 -5.91 2.49 6.99
CA LYS A 76 -5.99 1.45 8.02
C LYS A 76 -7.32 0.70 7.90
N LEU A 77 -7.27 -0.62 7.78
CA LEU A 77 -8.45 -1.47 7.77
C LEU A 77 -8.57 -2.16 9.13
N ASN A 78 -9.80 -2.43 9.57
CA ASN A 78 -10.00 -3.22 10.78
C ASN A 78 -9.35 -4.60 10.62
N ASN A 79 -8.64 -5.03 11.65
CA ASN A 79 -8.00 -6.32 11.74
C ASN A 79 -9.05 -7.45 11.82
N GLY A 80 -8.59 -8.70 11.78
CA GLY A 80 -9.49 -9.87 11.88
C GLY A 80 -10.33 -9.92 13.16
N ASP A 81 -9.92 -9.22 14.22
CA ASP A 81 -10.65 -9.08 15.47
C ASP A 81 -11.60 -7.86 15.53
N GLY A 82 -11.73 -7.12 14.42
CA GLY A 82 -12.60 -5.95 14.30
C GLY A 82 -12.02 -4.65 14.87
N GLN A 83 -10.81 -4.67 15.43
CA GLN A 83 -10.15 -3.48 15.97
C GLN A 83 -9.24 -2.83 14.92
N SER A 84 -8.99 -1.53 15.06
CA SER A 84 -8.05 -0.79 14.21
C SER A 84 -6.59 -1.22 14.49
N PRO A 85 -5.67 -1.12 13.50
CA PRO A 85 -4.25 -1.30 13.71
C PRO A 85 -3.69 -0.38 14.81
N LEU A 86 -2.88 -0.97 15.69
CA LEU A 86 -2.10 -0.30 16.72
C LEU A 86 -0.93 0.46 16.07
N GLY A 87 -0.27 -0.17 15.12
CA GLY A 87 0.83 0.40 14.36
C GLY A 87 0.40 1.35 13.26
N ASN A 88 1.38 1.90 12.57
CA ASN A 88 1.21 2.79 11.43
C ASN A 88 2.08 2.31 10.27
N LEU A 89 1.57 2.41 9.06
CA LEU A 89 2.30 2.08 7.84
C LEU A 89 2.35 3.31 6.94
N THR A 90 3.52 3.60 6.40
CA THR A 90 3.73 4.57 5.33
C THR A 90 4.19 3.85 4.07
N ILE A 91 3.93 4.45 2.92
CA ILE A 91 4.43 3.99 1.62
C ILE A 91 4.86 5.20 0.79
N ASP A 92 5.96 5.09 0.08
CA ASP A 92 6.36 6.08 -0.93
C ASP A 92 5.76 5.76 -2.31
N ALA A 93 5.86 6.70 -3.25
CA ALA A 93 5.30 6.53 -4.60
C ALA A 93 5.93 5.37 -5.39
N ASN A 94 7.13 4.91 -5.01
CA ASN A 94 7.82 3.78 -5.64
C ASN A 94 7.49 2.43 -4.98
N GLY A 95 6.64 2.42 -3.95
CA GLY A 95 6.18 1.22 -3.28
C GLY A 95 7.03 0.78 -2.09
N ASN A 96 8.00 1.58 -1.64
CA ASN A 96 8.75 1.28 -0.42
C ASN A 96 7.88 1.61 0.79
N TRP A 97 7.57 0.62 1.61
CA TRP A 97 6.74 0.78 2.79
C TRP A 97 7.54 0.58 4.08
N THR A 98 7.09 1.25 5.15
CA THR A 98 7.64 1.09 6.49
C THR A 98 6.49 1.00 7.48
N TYR A 99 6.51 -0.04 8.29
CA TYR A 99 5.63 -0.23 9.41
C TYR A 99 6.34 0.12 10.71
N THR A 100 5.62 0.78 11.62
CA THR A 100 6.08 1.07 12.97
C THR A 100 4.97 0.85 13.99
N VAL A 101 5.29 0.28 15.14
CA VAL A 101 4.38 0.23 16.30
C VAL A 101 5.15 0.47 17.59
N ASP A 102 4.56 1.22 18.51
CA ASP A 102 5.14 1.44 19.83
C ASP A 102 4.94 0.19 20.68
N ASN A 103 6.06 -0.42 21.11
CA ASN A 103 6.07 -1.64 21.90
C ASN A 103 5.38 -1.44 23.26
N SER A 104 5.27 -0.21 23.77
CA SER A 104 4.64 0.07 25.07
C SER A 104 3.11 0.08 25.05
N LEU A 105 2.49 -0.02 23.86
CA LEU A 105 1.03 -0.10 23.74
C LEU A 105 0.51 -1.37 24.42
N SER A 106 -0.55 -1.22 25.23
CA SER A 106 -1.14 -2.37 25.94
C SER A 106 -1.58 -3.48 25.00
N GLY A 107 -2.11 -3.15 23.81
CA GLY A 107 -2.48 -4.16 22.81
C GLY A 107 -1.31 -4.94 22.21
N VAL A 108 -0.07 -4.46 22.35
CA VAL A 108 1.16 -5.20 22.01
C VAL A 108 1.62 -6.01 23.21
N GLN A 109 1.71 -5.39 24.40
CA GLN A 109 2.19 -6.00 25.66
C GLN A 109 1.26 -7.07 26.27
N GLU A 110 0.04 -7.18 25.77
CA GLU A 110 -0.91 -8.20 26.22
C GLU A 110 -0.82 -9.49 25.37
N LEU A 111 -0.01 -9.50 24.30
CA LEU A 111 0.16 -10.67 23.45
C LEU A 111 1.03 -11.73 24.15
N GLY A 112 0.43 -12.86 24.48
CA GLY A 112 1.18 -14.00 25.04
C GLY A 112 2.28 -14.53 24.11
N ASP A 113 3.22 -15.30 24.68
CA ASP A 113 4.27 -15.98 23.92
C ASP A 113 3.70 -16.79 22.74
N GLY A 114 4.17 -16.44 21.53
CA GLY A 114 3.73 -17.04 20.27
C GLY A 114 2.31 -16.67 19.83
N ILE A 115 1.60 -15.81 20.57
CA ILE A 115 0.30 -15.26 20.16
C ILE A 115 0.54 -14.13 19.16
N THR A 116 -0.19 -14.18 18.05
CA THR A 116 -0.02 -13.23 16.96
C THR A 116 -1.22 -12.32 16.79
N ARG A 117 -0.96 -11.10 16.33
CA ARG A 117 -1.96 -10.13 15.88
C ARG A 117 -1.59 -9.64 14.48
N ASP A 118 -2.50 -9.80 13.53
CA ASP A 118 -2.34 -9.23 12.19
C ASP A 118 -2.90 -7.81 12.14
N GLU A 119 -2.13 -6.91 11.54
CA GLU A 119 -2.52 -5.54 11.25
C GLU A 119 -2.65 -5.32 9.74
N VAL A 120 -3.74 -4.69 9.33
CA VAL A 120 -4.15 -4.64 7.93
C VAL A 120 -4.14 -3.21 7.41
N PHE A 121 -3.38 -2.98 6.33
CA PHE A 121 -3.23 -1.69 5.68
C PHE A 121 -3.53 -1.81 4.20
N GLN A 122 -4.29 -0.87 3.64
CA GLN A 122 -4.57 -0.81 2.21
C GLN A 122 -3.80 0.35 1.57
N VAL A 123 -3.16 0.05 0.44
CA VAL A 123 -2.51 1.00 -0.45
C VAL A 123 -3.14 0.91 -1.83
N THR A 124 -3.09 2.00 -2.59
CA THR A 124 -3.75 2.11 -3.90
C THR A 124 -2.79 2.73 -4.90
N SER A 125 -2.88 2.32 -6.16
CA SER A 125 -2.21 3.00 -7.27
C SER A 125 -2.64 4.48 -7.37
N ILE A 126 -1.82 5.32 -7.99
CA ILE A 126 -2.02 6.77 -8.02
C ILE A 126 -3.28 7.19 -8.79
N ASP A 127 -3.64 6.41 -9.81
CA ASP A 127 -4.84 6.50 -10.65
C ASP A 127 -6.10 5.94 -9.96
N GLY A 128 -5.95 5.19 -8.86
CA GLY A 128 -7.03 4.57 -8.12
C GLY A 128 -7.53 3.23 -8.67
N SER A 129 -6.92 2.71 -9.74
CA SER A 129 -7.42 1.53 -10.48
C SER A 129 -7.27 0.21 -9.71
N VAL A 130 -6.20 0.07 -8.90
CA VAL A 130 -5.88 -1.16 -8.16
C VAL A 130 -5.50 -0.85 -6.71
N SER A 131 -5.97 -1.68 -5.78
CA SER A 131 -5.57 -1.62 -4.37
C SER A 131 -4.90 -2.92 -3.92
N GLN A 132 -3.89 -2.81 -3.06
CA GLN A 132 -3.19 -3.92 -2.42
C GLN A 132 -3.33 -3.82 -0.91
N THR A 133 -3.57 -4.95 -0.26
CA THR A 133 -3.56 -5.07 1.21
C THR A 133 -2.20 -5.56 1.68
N ILE A 134 -1.57 -4.82 2.59
CA ILE A 134 -0.37 -5.21 3.31
C ILE A 134 -0.79 -5.70 4.70
N VAL A 135 -0.35 -6.91 5.05
CA VAL A 135 -0.54 -7.49 6.38
C VAL A 135 0.80 -7.47 7.11
N VAL A 136 0.80 -6.97 8.34
CA VAL A 136 1.94 -7.04 9.26
C VAL A 136 1.56 -7.83 10.50
N THR A 137 2.29 -8.89 10.81
CA THR A 137 2.04 -9.73 11.98
C THR A 137 2.91 -9.31 13.16
N ILE A 138 2.29 -8.95 14.28
CA ILE A 138 2.95 -8.75 15.58
C ILE A 138 2.92 -10.09 16.32
N THR A 139 4.08 -10.60 16.75
CA THR A 139 4.18 -11.82 17.58
C THR A 139 4.57 -11.45 19.00
N GLY A 140 3.77 -11.88 19.98
CA GLY A 140 4.07 -11.70 21.41
C GLY A 140 5.17 -12.63 21.91
N VAL A 141 5.93 -12.18 22.90
CA VAL A 141 6.94 -12.99 23.62
C VAL A 141 6.72 -13.01 25.13
N ASP A 142 6.00 -12.03 25.67
CA ASP A 142 5.58 -12.05 27.06
C ASP A 142 4.09 -11.74 27.17
N GLY A 143 3.33 -12.69 27.73
CA GLY A 143 1.97 -12.37 28.14
C GLY A 143 2.04 -11.45 29.34
N ALA A 144 1.10 -10.51 29.46
CA ALA A 144 0.91 -9.70 30.65
C ALA A 144 1.22 -10.54 31.90
N ARG A 145 2.30 -10.19 32.61
CA ARG A 145 2.71 -10.88 33.85
C ARG A 145 1.43 -11.11 34.67
N PRO A 146 1.15 -12.32 35.18
CA PRO A 146 0.06 -12.45 36.12
C PRO A 146 0.33 -11.43 37.22
N LEU A 147 -0.60 -10.51 37.44
CA LEU A 147 -0.61 -9.69 38.65
C LEU A 147 -0.39 -10.68 39.78
N SER A 148 0.78 -10.65 40.41
CA SER A 148 1.01 -11.45 41.60
C SER A 148 -0.03 -10.97 42.59
N ALA A 149 -1.06 -11.79 42.80
CA ALA A 149 -1.90 -11.63 43.97
C ALA A 149 -0.95 -11.75 45.17
N GLU A 150 -0.58 -10.63 45.76
CA GLU A 150 -0.14 -10.66 47.15
C GLU A 150 -1.37 -11.05 47.97
N SER A 151 -1.55 -12.36 48.14
CA SER A 151 -2.32 -12.86 49.26
C SER A 151 -1.45 -12.67 50.50
N LEU A 152 -1.92 -11.87 51.45
CA LEU A 152 -1.62 -12.16 52.85
C LEU A 152 -2.95 -12.34 53.57
N GLU A 153 -3.25 -13.60 53.89
CA GLU A 153 -4.11 -13.90 55.03
C GLU A 153 -3.47 -13.32 56.29
N LEU A 154 -4.22 -12.46 56.99
CA LEU A 154 -4.46 -12.51 58.43
C LEU A 154 -5.62 -11.58 58.81
#